data_AF-A0A925IHN9-F1
#
_entry.id   AF-A0A925IHN9-F1
#
_cell.length_a   1.000
_cell.length_b   1.000
_cell.length_c   1.000
_cell.angle_alpha   90.00
_cell.angle_beta   90.00
_cell.angle_gamma   90.00
#
_symmetry.space_group_name_H-M   'P 1'
#
loop_
_entity.id
_entity.type
_entity.pdbx_description
1 polymer ?
#
loop_
_entity_poly.entity_id
_entity_poly.type
_entity_poly.pdbx_seq_one_letter_code
_entity_poly.pdbx_strand_id
1 'polypeptide(L)'
;MPAKRKLRVFLCHASQDKPIVRDLHKKLLAVSWIDSWLDEDRLLPGQDWNLEIEKAVESSDAVLVCVSSISVAKEGYVQKELRKVLDIALEKLEGGIFVIPIRLDDCELPRRLKDKQSLDYFPATNQASAFDRLKASLKIRKDNLGI
;
A
#
# COMPACT_ATOMS: atom_id res chain seq x y z
N MET A 1 19.82 -21.33 11.55
CA MET A 1 18.71 -20.95 10.64
C MET A 1 18.98 -19.54 10.15
N PRO A 2 18.85 -19.23 8.85
CA PRO A 2 19.01 -17.86 8.37
C PRO A 2 17.98 -16.95 9.06
N ALA A 3 18.37 -15.73 9.39
CA ALA A 3 17.46 -14.75 9.97
C ALA A 3 16.28 -14.53 9.00
N LYS A 4 15.05 -14.66 9.50
CA LYS A 4 13.86 -14.40 8.71
C LYS A 4 13.88 -12.93 8.23
N ARG A 5 13.71 -12.71 6.93
CA ARG A 5 13.69 -11.36 6.33
C ARG A 5 12.45 -10.58 6.79
N LYS A 6 12.52 -9.25 6.73
CA LYS A 6 11.38 -8.37 7.03
C LYS A 6 10.27 -8.49 5.98
N LEU A 7 9.04 -8.17 6.38
CA LEU A 7 7.89 -8.04 5.49
C LEU A 7 8.04 -6.77 4.67
N ARG A 8 8.10 -6.93 3.35
CA ARG A 8 8.26 -5.85 2.38
C ARG A 8 6.92 -5.23 2.04
N VAL A 9 6.73 -3.96 2.39
CA VAL A 9 5.45 -3.25 2.25
C VAL A 9 5.61 -2.02 1.35
N PHE A 10 4.98 -2.03 0.19
CA PHE A 10 4.96 -0.89 -0.71
C PHE A 10 3.76 0.01 -0.45
N LEU A 11 3.98 1.32 -0.36
CA LEU A 11 2.94 2.32 -0.21
C LEU A 11 2.72 3.06 -1.54
N CYS A 12 1.64 2.72 -2.22
CA CYS A 12 1.19 3.37 -3.44
C CYS A 12 0.28 4.56 -3.10
N HIS A 13 0.61 5.76 -3.58
CA HIS A 13 -0.15 6.97 -3.28
C HIS A 13 0.00 8.01 -4.39
N ALA A 14 -0.92 8.97 -4.45
CA ALA A 14 -0.72 10.14 -5.29
C ALA A 14 0.22 11.15 -4.61
N SER A 15 0.96 11.93 -5.40
CA SER A 15 1.88 12.95 -4.88
C SER A 15 1.24 13.97 -3.92
N GLN A 16 -0.07 14.19 -4.01
CA GLN A 16 -0.84 15.08 -3.12
C GLN A 16 -0.99 14.51 -1.70
N ASP A 17 -1.02 13.18 -1.60
CA ASP A 17 -1.28 12.44 -0.36
C ASP A 17 -0.01 12.22 0.49
N LYS A 18 1.14 12.57 -0.10
CA LYS A 18 2.48 12.43 0.44
C LYS A 18 2.66 12.87 1.89
N PRO A 19 2.10 14.00 2.38
CA PRO A 19 2.26 14.38 3.78
C PRO A 19 1.73 13.34 4.77
N ILE A 20 0.54 12.79 4.50
CA ILE A 20 -0.11 11.79 5.37
C ILE A 20 0.58 10.43 5.22
N VAL A 21 0.90 10.06 3.97
CA VAL A 21 1.52 8.77 3.67
C VAL A 21 2.94 8.66 4.23
N ARG A 22 3.71 9.77 4.26
CA ARG A 22 5.02 9.82 4.92
C ARG A 22 4.95 9.61 6.43
N ASP A 23 3.91 10.10 7.09
CA ASP A 23 3.69 9.82 8.52
C ASP A 23 3.39 8.33 8.77
N LEU A 24 2.50 7.74 7.96
CA LEU A 24 2.21 6.31 7.99
C LEU A 24 3.47 5.47 7.73
N HIS A 25 4.28 5.85 6.74
CA HIS A 25 5.55 5.19 6.41
C HIS A 25 6.53 5.19 7.58
N LYS A 26 6.71 6.33 8.27
CA LYS A 26 7.55 6.41 9.47
C LYS A 26 7.06 5.48 10.58
N LYS A 27 5.74 5.43 10.80
CA LYS A 27 5.13 4.52 11.77
C LYS A 27 5.37 3.05 11.41
N LEU A 28 5.28 2.69 10.13
CA LEU A 28 5.59 1.34 9.65
C LEU A 28 7.05 0.97 9.83
N LEU A 29 8.00 1.87 9.52
CA LEU A 29 9.43 1.65 9.72
C LEU A 29 9.83 1.46 11.19
N ALA A 30 9.07 2.04 12.13
CA ALA A 30 9.27 1.82 13.55
C ALA A 30 8.92 0.38 14.00
N VAL A 31 8.21 -0.39 13.17
CA VAL A 31 7.88 -1.79 13.45
C VAL A 31 9.03 -2.69 12.98
N SER A 32 9.69 -3.37 13.92
CA SER A 32 10.94 -4.10 13.68
C SER A 32 10.93 -5.13 12.55
N TRP A 33 9.76 -5.72 12.27
CA TRP A 33 9.58 -6.76 11.24
C TRP A 33 9.03 -6.24 9.90
N ILE A 34 8.81 -4.93 9.76
CA ILE A 34 8.35 -4.30 8.53
C ILE A 34 9.52 -3.59 7.87
N ASP A 35 9.61 -3.74 6.55
CA ASP A 35 10.46 -2.98 5.65
C ASP A 35 9.56 -2.28 4.64
N SER A 36 9.17 -1.04 4.95
CA SER A 36 8.26 -0.28 4.11
C SER A 36 9.01 0.73 3.25
N TRP A 37 8.57 0.91 2.01
CA TRP A 37 9.11 1.95 1.12
C TRP A 37 8.02 2.70 0.37
N LEU A 38 8.39 3.90 -0.07
CA LEU A 38 7.58 4.80 -0.89
C LEU A 38 8.10 4.78 -2.34
N ASP A 39 7.26 5.20 -3.26
CA ASP A 39 7.59 5.43 -4.69
C ASP A 39 8.60 6.58 -4.91
N GLU A 40 8.79 7.46 -3.93
CA GLU A 40 9.50 8.73 -4.09
C GLU A 40 11.01 8.67 -4.32
N ASP A 41 11.67 7.55 -4.08
CA ASP A 41 13.14 7.52 -4.01
C ASP A 41 13.83 6.79 -5.19
N ARG A 42 13.11 6.40 -6.24
CA ARG A 42 13.71 5.51 -7.28
C ARG A 42 13.53 5.88 -8.74
N LEU A 43 12.76 6.91 -9.10
CA LEU A 43 12.60 7.27 -10.51
C LEU A 43 13.57 8.36 -10.93
N LEU A 44 14.66 7.93 -11.55
CA LEU A 44 15.61 8.77 -12.26
C LEU A 44 14.97 9.28 -13.57
N PRO A 45 15.40 10.46 -14.05
CA PRO A 45 14.99 10.95 -15.37
C PRO A 45 15.22 9.89 -16.46
N GLY A 46 14.17 9.60 -17.24
CA GLY A 46 14.20 8.62 -18.32
C GLY A 46 13.72 7.20 -17.96
N GLN A 47 13.43 6.90 -16.68
CA GLN A 47 12.79 5.63 -16.31
C GLN A 47 11.29 5.64 -16.58
N ASP A 48 10.76 4.51 -17.05
CA ASP A 48 9.30 4.33 -17.21
C ASP A 48 8.67 4.09 -15.84
N TRP A 49 7.95 5.09 -15.38
CA TRP A 49 7.15 5.06 -14.15
C TRP A 49 6.26 3.82 -14.03
N ASN A 50 5.65 3.37 -15.14
CA ASN A 50 4.78 2.19 -15.14
C ASN A 50 5.54 0.90 -14.87
N LEU A 51 6.80 0.80 -15.30
CA LEU A 51 7.63 -0.38 -15.12
C LEU A 51 8.20 -0.44 -13.70
N GLU A 52 8.56 0.72 -13.13
CA GLU A 52 9.09 0.77 -11.77
C GLU A 52 8.01 0.47 -10.71
N ILE A 53 6.77 0.92 -10.92
CA ILE A 53 5.63 0.51 -10.08
C ILE A 53 5.43 -1.01 -10.14
N GLU A 54 5.48 -1.60 -11.33
CA GLU A 54 5.30 -3.04 -11.52
C GLU A 54 6.37 -3.84 -10.76
N LYS A 55 7.65 -3.47 -10.93
CA LYS A 55 8.76 -4.05 -10.15
C LYS A 55 8.57 -3.86 -8.64
N ALA A 56 8.09 -2.70 -8.20
CA ALA A 56 7.85 -2.43 -6.78
C ALA A 56 6.75 -3.34 -6.23
N VAL A 57 5.64 -3.50 -6.96
CA VAL A 57 4.54 -4.40 -6.58
C VAL A 57 4.99 -5.86 -6.57
N GLU A 58 5.71 -6.31 -7.59
CA GLU A 58 6.22 -7.69 -7.69
C GLU A 58 7.18 -8.05 -6.54
N SER A 59 8.05 -7.10 -6.18
CA SER A 59 9.01 -7.25 -5.09
C SER A 59 8.41 -7.04 -3.71
N SER A 60 7.13 -6.69 -3.61
CA SER A 60 6.43 -6.50 -2.34
C SER A 60 5.77 -7.78 -1.82
N ASP A 61 5.66 -7.88 -0.50
CA ASP A 61 4.86 -8.92 0.15
C ASP A 61 3.43 -8.45 0.42
N ALA A 62 3.24 -7.13 0.54
CA ALA A 62 1.97 -6.43 0.63
C ALA A 62 2.07 -5.03 0.02
N VAL A 63 0.95 -4.53 -0.51
CA VAL A 63 0.80 -3.21 -1.11
C VAL A 63 -0.31 -2.46 -0.39
N LEU A 64 0.01 -1.28 0.14
CA LEU A 64 -0.96 -0.34 0.68
C LEU A 64 -1.34 0.62 -0.45
N VAL A 65 -2.61 0.63 -0.83
CA VAL A 65 -3.12 1.57 -1.82
C VAL A 65 -3.80 2.71 -1.08
N CYS A 66 -3.08 3.81 -0.92
CA CYS A 66 -3.55 5.01 -0.25
C CYS A 66 -4.34 5.88 -1.23
N VAL A 67 -5.59 6.16 -0.89
CA VAL A 67 -6.50 6.97 -1.70
C VAL A 67 -7.11 8.09 -0.88
N SER A 68 -7.36 9.21 -1.53
CA SER A 68 -8.04 10.38 -1.01
C SER A 68 -9.04 10.90 -2.05
N SER A 69 -9.94 11.79 -1.63
CA SER A 69 -10.89 12.47 -2.51
C SER A 69 -10.20 13.14 -3.69
N ILE A 70 -9.01 13.71 -3.46
CA ILE A 70 -8.18 14.37 -4.47
C ILE A 70 -7.58 13.35 -5.45
N SER A 71 -7.05 12.23 -4.95
CA SER A 71 -6.40 11.25 -5.83
C SER A 71 -7.41 10.45 -6.65
N VAL A 72 -8.58 10.11 -6.09
CA VAL A 72 -9.63 9.40 -6.84
C VAL A 72 -10.32 10.28 -7.89
N ALA A 73 -10.37 11.59 -7.69
CA ALA A 73 -10.95 12.53 -8.65
C ALA A 73 -10.06 12.77 -9.88
N LYS A 74 -8.76 12.44 -9.80
CA LYS A 74 -7.85 12.56 -10.96
C LYS A 74 -8.10 11.45 -11.96
N GLU A 75 -8.56 11.83 -13.14
CA GLU A 75 -8.68 10.92 -14.27
C GLU A 75 -7.30 10.39 -14.73
N GLY A 76 -7.28 9.12 -15.16
CA GLY A 76 -6.14 8.52 -15.87
C GLY A 76 -5.00 7.99 -14.99
N TYR A 77 -4.57 8.71 -13.95
CA TYR A 77 -3.36 8.34 -13.19
C TYR A 77 -3.62 7.17 -12.22
N VAL A 78 -4.47 7.39 -11.21
CA VAL A 78 -4.78 6.37 -10.19
C VAL A 78 -5.41 5.13 -10.83
N GLN A 79 -6.23 5.29 -11.87
CA GLN A 79 -6.92 4.16 -12.49
C GLN A 79 -5.98 3.21 -13.26
N LYS A 80 -4.95 3.75 -13.93
CA LYS A 80 -4.00 2.93 -14.71
C LYS A 80 -3.04 2.19 -13.79
N GLU A 81 -2.54 2.85 -12.75
CA GLU A 81 -1.66 2.24 -11.75
C GLU A 81 -2.39 1.19 -10.92
N LEU A 82 -3.59 1.53 -10.43
CA LEU A 82 -4.40 0.61 -9.66
C LEU A 82 -4.74 -0.66 -10.44
N ARG A 83 -4.94 -0.55 -11.76
CA ARG A 83 -5.13 -1.72 -12.62
C ARG A 83 -3.93 -2.66 -12.54
N LYS A 84 -2.71 -2.15 -12.75
CA LYS A 84 -1.47 -2.95 -12.69
C LYS A 84 -1.28 -3.60 -11.32
N VAL A 85 -1.45 -2.84 -10.23
CA VAL A 85 -1.35 -3.36 -8.86
C VAL A 85 -2.31 -4.54 -8.66
N LEU A 86 -3.54 -4.42 -9.16
CA LEU A 86 -4.55 -5.46 -9.05
C LEU A 86 -4.30 -6.64 -9.97
N ASP A 87 -3.80 -6.41 -11.18
CA ASP A 87 -3.44 -7.49 -12.11
C ASP A 87 -2.35 -8.39 -11.48
N ILE A 88 -1.31 -7.79 -10.89
CA ILE A 88 -0.28 -8.54 -10.15
C ILE A 88 -0.86 -9.21 -8.90
N ALA A 89 -1.85 -8.59 -8.26
CA ALA A 89 -2.52 -9.19 -7.11
C ALA A 89 -3.31 -10.46 -7.48
N LEU A 90 -3.83 -10.57 -8.71
CA LEU A 90 -4.52 -11.77 -9.20
C LEU A 90 -3.57 -12.96 -9.38
N GLU A 91 -2.27 -12.71 -9.59
CA GLU A 91 -1.25 -13.76 -9.68
C GLU A 91 -0.81 -14.28 -8.30
N LYS A 92 -1.21 -13.61 -7.22
CA LYS A 92 -0.93 -14.07 -5.84
C LYS A 92 -2.03 -15.03 -5.38
N LEU A 93 -1.70 -15.90 -4.42
CA LEU A 93 -2.64 -16.85 -3.81
C LEU A 93 -3.98 -16.17 -3.46
N GLU A 94 -5.07 -16.77 -3.93
CA GLU A 94 -6.43 -16.31 -3.65
C GLU A 94 -6.69 -16.20 -2.14
N GLY A 95 -7.42 -15.16 -1.73
CA GLY A 95 -7.77 -14.90 -0.32
C GLY A 95 -6.62 -14.31 0.54
N GLY A 96 -5.44 -14.08 -0.03
CA GLY A 96 -4.32 -13.48 0.68
C GLY A 96 -4.44 -11.97 0.90
N ILE A 97 -3.93 -11.48 2.03
CA ILE A 97 -3.76 -10.04 2.31
C ILE A 97 -2.55 -9.53 1.51
N PHE A 98 -2.77 -9.21 0.23
CA PHE A 98 -1.75 -8.61 -0.62
C PHE A 98 -2.01 -7.12 -0.87
N VAL A 99 -3.22 -6.75 -1.29
CA VAL A 99 -3.62 -5.35 -1.51
C VAL A 99 -4.51 -4.88 -0.37
N ILE A 100 -4.11 -3.82 0.32
CA ILE A 100 -4.86 -3.21 1.42
C ILE A 100 -5.23 -1.77 1.03
N PRO A 101 -6.51 -1.47 0.75
CA PRO A 101 -6.97 -0.10 0.52
C PRO A 101 -6.91 0.71 1.80
N ILE A 102 -6.30 1.90 1.75
CA ILE A 102 -6.24 2.85 2.85
C ILE A 102 -6.90 4.16 2.39
N ARG A 103 -8.03 4.52 2.98
CA ARG A 103 -8.67 5.82 2.75
C ARG A 103 -8.02 6.85 3.66
N LEU A 104 -7.58 7.97 3.09
CA LEU A 104 -6.90 9.06 3.81
C LEU A 104 -7.84 10.20 4.20
N ASP A 105 -9.01 10.27 3.55
CA ASP A 105 -10.12 11.15 3.84
C ASP A 105 -11.44 10.46 3.45
N ASP A 106 -12.56 11.17 3.64
CA ASP A 106 -13.87 10.64 3.31
C ASP A 106 -14.11 10.63 1.79
N CYS A 107 -13.58 9.61 1.11
CA CYS A 107 -13.73 9.43 -0.33
C CYS A 107 -14.37 8.09 -0.70
N GLU A 108 -14.99 7.99 -1.88
CA GLU A 108 -15.38 6.69 -2.42
C GLU A 108 -14.16 5.90 -2.90
N LEU A 109 -14.13 4.59 -2.61
CA LEU A 109 -13.14 3.70 -3.19
C LEU A 109 -13.38 3.55 -4.70
N PRO A 110 -12.31 3.54 -5.51
CA PRO A 110 -12.40 3.14 -6.91
C PRO A 110 -13.08 1.78 -7.04
N ARG A 111 -13.92 1.58 -8.07
CA ARG A 111 -14.72 0.36 -8.27
C ARG A 111 -13.93 -0.94 -8.06
N ARG A 112 -12.68 -0.97 -8.51
CA ARG A 112 -11.80 -2.15 -8.43
C ARG A 112 -11.32 -2.50 -7.01
N LEU A 113 -11.49 -1.60 -6.05
CA LEU A 113 -11.19 -1.80 -4.62
C LEU A 113 -12.46 -1.99 -3.78
N LYS A 114 -13.66 -1.84 -4.34
CA LYS A 114 -14.92 -1.92 -3.58
C LYS A 114 -15.14 -3.30 -2.94
N ASP A 115 -14.61 -4.35 -3.55
CA ASP A 115 -14.72 -5.72 -3.02
C ASP A 115 -13.65 -6.05 -1.97
N LYS A 116 -12.76 -5.11 -1.63
CA LYS A 116 -11.71 -5.27 -0.63
C LYS A 116 -12.05 -4.48 0.63
N GLN A 117 -11.87 -5.10 1.79
CA GLN A 117 -11.98 -4.41 3.07
C GLN A 117 -10.94 -3.29 3.14
N SER A 118 -11.41 -2.05 3.27
CA SER A 118 -10.54 -0.88 3.44
C SER A 118 -10.30 -0.53 4.91
N LEU A 119 -9.23 0.22 5.13
CA LEU A 119 -8.94 0.89 6.38
C LEU A 119 -9.17 2.40 6.22
N ASP A 120 -9.91 3.00 7.13
CA ASP A 120 -10.01 4.46 7.22
C ASP A 120 -8.89 4.99 8.12
N TYR A 121 -7.95 5.76 7.54
CA TYR A 121 -6.85 6.43 8.25
C TYR A 121 -7.20 7.89 8.60
N PHE A 122 -8.49 8.14 8.77
CA PHE A 122 -9.10 9.41 9.14
C PHE A 122 -10.35 9.15 10.01
N PRO A 123 -10.83 10.16 10.75
CA PRO A 123 -10.13 11.39 11.13
C PRO A 123 -8.87 11.09 11.97
N ALA A 124 -8.06 12.11 12.26
CA ALA A 124 -6.79 11.95 12.99
C ALA A 124 -6.92 11.19 14.32
N THR A 125 -8.06 11.34 15.01
CA THR A 125 -8.38 10.62 16.25
C THR A 125 -8.43 9.11 16.08
N ASN A 126 -8.72 8.61 14.87
CA ASN A 126 -8.81 7.18 14.57
C ASN A 126 -7.48 6.58 14.08
N GLN A 127 -6.47 7.40 13.78
CA GLN A 127 -5.24 6.91 13.15
C GLN A 127 -4.47 5.89 14.00
N ALA A 128 -4.52 6.00 15.33
CA ALA A 128 -3.86 5.05 16.23
C ALA A 128 -4.49 3.65 16.13
N SER A 129 -5.82 3.56 16.30
CA SER A 129 -6.54 2.28 16.19
C SER A 129 -6.52 1.72 14.75
N ALA A 130 -6.57 2.60 13.75
CA ALA A 130 -6.40 2.21 12.35
C ALA A 130 -5.01 1.59 12.10
N PHE A 131 -3.96 2.19 12.64
CA PHE A 131 -2.61 1.66 12.54
C PHE A 131 -2.45 0.29 13.23
N ASP A 132 -3.10 0.08 14.37
CA ASP A 132 -3.10 -1.22 15.04
C ASP A 132 -3.78 -2.31 14.21
N ARG A 133 -4.93 -2.00 13.59
CA ARG A 133 -5.60 -2.91 12.65
C ARG A 133 -4.75 -3.21 11.43
N LEU A 134 -4.08 -2.20 10.86
CA LEU A 134 -3.17 -2.38 9.73
C LEU A 134 -2.01 -3.33 10.09
N LYS A 135 -1.38 -3.12 11.26
CA LYS A 135 -0.32 -4.01 11.75
C LYS A 135 -0.82 -5.45 11.90
N ALA A 136 -2.04 -5.66 12.39
CA ALA A 136 -2.62 -7.00 12.50
C ALA A 136 -2.78 -7.68 11.13
N SER A 137 -3.30 -6.97 10.12
CA SER A 137 -3.41 -7.48 8.75
C SER A 137 -2.05 -7.83 8.14
N LEU A 138 -1.05 -6.95 8.31
CA LEU A 138 0.31 -7.19 7.83
C LEU A 138 0.98 -8.36 8.55
N LYS A 139 0.69 -8.54 9.85
CA LYS A 139 1.21 -9.66 10.64
C LYS A 139 0.66 -11.00 10.16
N ILE A 140 -0.65 -11.08 9.88
CA ILE A 140 -1.26 -12.27 9.26
C ILE A 140 -0.58 -12.59 7.92
N ARG A 141 -0.37 -11.56 7.07
CA ARG A 141 0.34 -11.75 5.80
C ARG A 141 1.76 -12.28 6.01
N LYS A 142 2.51 -11.70 6.94
CA LYS A 142 3.86 -12.12 7.29
C LYS A 142 3.88 -13.60 7.70
N ASP A 143 2.98 -14.00 8.59
CA ASP A 143 2.94 -15.35 9.13
C ASP A 143 2.55 -16.38 8.04
N ASN A 144 1.61 -16.03 7.15
CA ASN A 144 1.25 -16.84 5.99
C ASN A 144 2.39 -17.03 4.98
N LEU A 145 3.34 -16.08 4.92
CA LEU A 145 4.53 -16.18 4.08
C LEU A 145 5.67 -16.96 4.76
N GLY A 146 5.51 -17.37 6.02
CA GLY A 146 6.53 -18.12 6.76
C GLY A 146 7.79 -17.33 7.11
N ILE A 147 7.76 -16.00 6.97
CA ILE A 147 8.88 -15.09 7.30
C ILE A 147 8.73 -14.46 8.70
#